data_AF-A0A1F5FZZ1-F1
#
_entry.id   AF-A0A1F5FZZ1-F1
#
_cell.length_a   1.000
_cell.length_b   1.000
_cell.length_c   1.000
_cell.angle_alpha   90.00
_cell.angle_beta   90.00
_cell.angle_gamma   90.00
#
_symmetry.space_group_name_H-M   'P 1'
#
loop_
_entity.id
_entity.type
_entity.pdbx_description
1 polymer ?
#
loop_
_entity_poly.entity_id
_entity_poly.type
_entity_poly.pdbx_seq_one_letter_code
_entity_poly.pdbx_strand_id
1 'polypeptide(L)'
;MTKGGFIQIVIIVAAVVLGLVTFAVNKRVSKVPEPVFSPQREVTSNLNVKVVSPTPSLPPKSVTPSPVLALPTSQACPGYNDANSLREFIFCAFGFREEAASRIRNTTSIVVKDLNSTSGGGLWYAVSRKVELLTAQREAAVHELSHAFWEDERGDSQRRLSLVKDLIKLATLDKNTNSQYVNAINFAYEYVWGTGDWKGMFCAYDQKTCVNKDPRNLTDQEVIDFTRSYIILDHEIYAGFSSWTMGKINSGSHQLPSFMATHFTEEFSGSTKAVPYYEGGPQ
;
A
#
# COMPACT_ATOMS: atom_id res chain seq x y z
N MET A 1 -12.23 9.44 65.98
CA MET A 1 -12.15 9.69 64.52
C MET A 1 -13.57 9.84 63.99
N THR A 2 -13.90 11.02 63.46
CA THR A 2 -15.22 11.29 62.89
C THR A 2 -15.37 10.55 61.56
N LYS A 3 -16.56 9.97 61.31
CA LYS A 3 -16.85 9.18 60.09
C LYS A 3 -16.53 9.92 58.78
N GLY A 4 -16.44 11.25 58.79
CA GLY A 4 -16.07 12.07 57.64
C GLY A 4 -14.60 11.97 57.21
N GLY A 5 -13.66 11.76 58.15
CA GLY A 5 -12.22 11.71 57.82
C GLY A 5 -11.81 10.47 57.03
N PHE A 6 -12.51 9.35 57.23
CA PHE A 6 -12.19 8.09 56.55
C PHE A 6 -12.58 8.12 55.06
N ILE A 7 -13.71 8.76 54.72
CA ILE A 7 -14.18 8.87 53.32
C ILE A 7 -13.22 9.72 52.49
N GLN A 8 -12.69 10.80 53.06
CA GLN A 8 -11.77 11.70 52.38
C GLN A 8 -10.45 11.01 52.01
N ILE A 9 -9.94 10.14 52.91
CA ILE A 9 -8.72 9.36 52.66
C ILE A 9 -8.93 8.35 51.53
N VAL A 10 -10.08 7.67 51.48
CA VAL A 10 -10.39 6.69 50.42
C VAL A 10 -10.45 7.35 49.04
N ILE A 11 -11.03 8.55 48.94
CA ILE A 11 -11.11 9.29 47.67
C ILE A 11 -9.72 9.72 47.17
N ILE A 12 -8.87 10.20 48.07
CA ILE A 12 -7.50 10.63 47.72
C ILE A 12 -6.68 9.43 47.23
N VAL A 13 -6.76 8.28 47.93
CA VAL A 13 -6.05 7.07 47.53
C VAL A 13 -6.54 6.57 46.16
N ALA A 14 -7.85 6.56 45.92
CA ALA A 14 -8.41 6.14 44.63
C ALA A 14 -7.94 7.05 43.47
N ALA A 15 -7.89 8.37 43.68
CA ALA A 15 -7.40 9.32 42.67
C ALA A 15 -5.91 9.14 42.36
N VAL A 16 -5.08 8.89 43.38
CA VAL A 16 -3.65 8.61 43.20
C VAL A 16 -3.42 7.31 42.45
N VAL A 17 -4.15 6.24 42.80
CA VAL A 17 -4.06 4.95 42.10
C VAL A 17 -4.49 5.09 40.64
N LEU A 18 -5.58 5.81 40.35
CA LEU A 18 -6.04 6.05 38.98
C LEU A 18 -5.03 6.88 38.16
N GLY A 19 -4.39 7.88 38.77
CA GLY A 19 -3.32 8.67 38.15
C GLY A 19 -2.08 7.83 37.81
N LEU A 20 -1.66 6.95 38.74
CA LEU A 20 -0.51 6.07 38.53
C LEU A 20 -0.77 5.02 37.44
N VAL A 21 -1.99 4.46 37.36
CA VAL A 21 -2.37 3.52 36.30
C VAL A 21 -2.36 4.22 34.93
N THR A 22 -2.93 5.42 34.84
CA THR A 22 -2.94 6.20 33.59
C THR A 22 -1.52 6.55 33.12
N PHE A 23 -0.64 6.94 34.04
CA PHE A 23 0.77 7.23 33.72
C PHE A 23 1.54 5.99 33.26
N ALA A 24 1.31 4.83 33.88
CA ALA A 24 1.98 3.58 33.51
C ALA A 24 1.54 3.06 32.12
N VAL A 25 0.26 3.23 31.76
CA VAL A 25 -0.26 2.87 30.44
C VAL A 25 0.33 3.80 29.36
N ASN A 26 0.40 5.10 29.62
CA ASN A 26 0.92 6.06 28.64
C ASN A 26 2.42 5.86 28.34
N LYS A 27 3.21 5.43 29.34
CA LYS A 27 4.65 5.16 29.16
C LYS A 27 4.95 3.90 28.34
N ARG A 28 3.99 2.98 28.17
CA ARG A 28 4.17 1.77 27.34
C ARG A 28 3.95 2.01 25.85
N VAL A 29 3.28 3.10 25.46
CA VAL A 29 3.00 3.39 24.04
C VAL A 29 4.19 4.05 23.34
N SER A 30 5.11 4.70 24.08
CA SER A 30 6.22 5.48 23.50
C SER A 30 7.50 4.71 23.15
N LYS A 31 7.47 3.36 23.08
CA LYS A 31 8.66 2.54 22.75
C LYS A 31 8.38 1.51 21.66
N VAL A 32 7.81 1.94 20.54
CA VAL A 32 7.95 1.17 19.30
C VAL A 32 9.28 1.60 18.68
N PRO A 33 10.26 0.70 18.51
CA PRO A 33 11.50 1.03 17.81
C PRO A 33 11.17 1.44 16.37
N GLU A 34 11.79 2.52 15.90
CA GLU A 34 11.74 2.88 14.49
C GLU A 34 12.30 1.72 13.65
N PRO A 35 11.62 1.33 12.58
CA PRO A 35 12.12 0.31 11.68
C PRO A 35 13.32 0.77 10.87
N VAL A 36 14.33 -0.08 10.84
CA VAL A 36 15.49 0.06 9.96
C VAL A 36 15.18 -0.68 8.67
N PHE A 37 14.78 0.04 7.63
CA PHE A 37 14.67 -0.51 6.27
C PHE A 37 16.06 -0.68 5.66
N SER A 38 16.37 -1.90 5.20
CA SER A 38 17.55 -2.18 4.38
C SER A 38 17.25 -1.96 2.91
N PRO A 39 18.12 -1.29 2.13
CA PRO A 39 17.92 -1.12 0.70
C PRO A 39 18.03 -2.47 -0.03
N GLN A 40 17.09 -2.71 -0.95
CA GLN A 40 17.00 -3.93 -1.75
C GLN A 40 18.24 -4.10 -2.65
N ARG A 41 18.71 -5.35 -2.75
CA ARG A 41 19.84 -5.77 -3.58
C ARG A 41 19.28 -6.29 -4.92
N GLU A 42 19.79 -5.77 -6.04
CA GLU A 42 19.47 -6.28 -7.38
C GLU A 42 19.83 -7.77 -7.49
N VAL A 43 18.84 -8.61 -7.81
CA VAL A 43 19.04 -10.02 -8.14
C VAL A 43 18.87 -10.17 -9.64
N THR A 44 19.98 -10.39 -10.34
CA THR A 44 19.97 -10.82 -11.75
C THR A 44 19.73 -12.32 -11.82
N SER A 45 18.69 -12.75 -12.51
CA SER A 45 18.45 -14.17 -12.79
C SER A 45 18.57 -14.45 -14.29
N ASN A 46 19.52 -15.31 -14.64
CA ASN A 46 19.68 -15.86 -15.98
C ASN A 46 18.87 -17.16 -16.05
N LEU A 47 17.85 -17.22 -16.91
CA LEU A 47 17.11 -18.44 -17.19
C LEU A 47 16.91 -18.62 -18.71
N ASN A 48 17.65 -19.58 -19.25
CA ASN A 48 17.47 -20.11 -20.60
C ASN A 48 16.30 -21.11 -20.58
N VAL A 49 15.21 -20.80 -21.28
CA VAL A 49 14.11 -21.75 -21.51
C VAL A 49 13.83 -21.87 -23.01
N LYS A 50 13.82 -23.12 -23.47
CA LYS A 50 13.65 -23.55 -24.85
C LYS A 50 12.17 -23.50 -25.25
N VAL A 51 11.87 -22.78 -26.31
CA VAL A 51 10.50 -22.53 -26.82
C VAL A 51 9.96 -23.75 -27.58
N VAL A 52 8.73 -24.16 -27.26
CA VAL A 52 7.89 -25.02 -28.11
C VAL A 52 6.56 -24.31 -28.35
N SER A 53 6.22 -24.09 -29.63
CA SER A 53 4.96 -23.46 -30.08
C SER A 53 3.75 -24.37 -29.87
N PRO A 54 2.54 -23.78 -29.73
CA PRO A 54 1.57 -23.97 -30.82
C PRO A 54 0.66 -22.76 -31.14
N THR A 55 0.11 -22.82 -32.35
CA THR A 55 -0.92 -22.01 -33.02
C THR A 55 -2.24 -22.83 -33.08
N PRO A 56 -3.48 -22.35 -33.40
CA PRO A 56 -4.03 -21.00 -33.61
C PRO A 56 -5.26 -20.62 -32.72
N SER A 57 -5.60 -19.34 -32.82
CA SER A 57 -6.69 -18.54 -32.25
C SER A 57 -8.12 -18.88 -32.68
N LEU A 58 -9.09 -18.61 -31.79
CA LEU A 58 -10.51 -18.41 -32.10
C LEU A 58 -10.81 -16.96 -32.50
N PRO A 59 -11.84 -16.69 -33.32
CA PRO A 59 -12.13 -15.35 -33.84
C PRO A 59 -12.84 -14.47 -32.80
N PRO A 60 -12.54 -13.15 -32.74
CA PRO A 60 -13.19 -12.25 -31.81
C PRO A 60 -14.61 -11.88 -32.25
N LYS A 61 -15.54 -11.86 -31.28
CA LYS A 61 -16.89 -11.30 -31.45
C LYS A 61 -16.81 -9.79 -31.66
N SER A 62 -17.48 -9.32 -32.72
CA SER A 62 -17.68 -7.91 -33.04
C SER A 62 -18.45 -7.20 -31.93
N VAL A 63 -17.78 -6.27 -31.24
CA VAL A 63 -18.42 -5.30 -30.34
C VAL A 63 -18.35 -3.94 -31.02
N THR A 64 -19.52 -3.34 -31.24
CA THR A 64 -19.66 -2.00 -31.82
C THR A 64 -18.99 -0.96 -30.92
N PRO A 65 -18.02 -0.16 -31.41
CA PRO A 65 -17.33 0.82 -30.57
C PRO A 65 -18.24 2.00 -30.24
N SER A 66 -18.34 2.32 -28.95
CA SER A 66 -18.88 3.60 -28.48
C SER A 66 -18.04 4.76 -29.00
N PRO A 67 -18.64 5.96 -29.19
CA PRO A 67 -17.94 7.13 -29.71
C PRO A 67 -16.74 7.47 -28.83
N VAL A 68 -15.55 7.41 -29.43
CA VAL A 68 -14.28 7.80 -28.81
C VAL A 68 -14.30 9.31 -28.63
N LEU A 69 -14.60 9.77 -27.42
CA LEU A 69 -14.33 11.14 -27.00
C LEU A 69 -12.85 11.41 -27.27
N ALA A 70 -12.56 12.46 -28.05
CA ALA A 70 -11.21 12.87 -28.38
C ALA A 70 -10.39 13.01 -27.09
N LEU A 71 -9.27 12.27 -26.99
CA LEU A 71 -8.37 12.37 -25.85
C LEU A 71 -7.87 13.83 -25.76
N PRO A 72 -8.03 14.49 -24.60
CA PRO A 72 -7.46 15.81 -24.40
C PRO A 72 -5.95 15.76 -24.66
N THR A 73 -5.44 16.75 -25.38
CA THR A 73 -4.01 16.95 -25.61
C THR A 73 -3.27 16.82 -24.28
N SER A 74 -2.19 16.02 -24.26
CA SER A 74 -1.47 15.64 -23.04
C SER A 74 -0.86 16.86 -22.35
N GLN A 75 -1.63 17.53 -21.50
CA GLN A 75 -1.13 18.62 -20.67
C GLN A 75 -0.01 18.06 -19.80
N ALA A 76 1.20 18.63 -19.93
CA ALA A 76 2.34 18.29 -19.11
C ALA A 76 2.03 18.50 -17.62
N CYS A 77 2.56 17.64 -16.77
CA CYS A 77 2.42 17.81 -15.33
C CYS A 77 3.23 19.01 -14.83
N PRO A 78 2.76 19.71 -13.78
CA PRO A 78 3.50 20.83 -13.22
C PRO A 78 4.86 20.38 -12.70
N GLY A 79 5.89 21.22 -12.84
CA GLY A 79 7.15 21.01 -12.13
C GLY A 79 6.97 21.19 -10.61
N TYR A 80 7.98 20.82 -9.83
CA TYR A 80 7.97 20.95 -8.38
C TYR A 80 9.26 21.58 -7.84
N ASN A 81 9.11 22.36 -6.77
CA ASN A 81 10.20 23.02 -6.05
C ASN A 81 9.99 23.01 -4.51
N ASP A 82 8.90 22.41 -4.05
CA ASP A 82 8.56 22.19 -2.65
C ASP A 82 7.79 20.87 -2.46
N ALA A 83 7.47 20.50 -1.23
CA ALA A 83 6.78 19.25 -0.92
C ALA A 83 5.34 19.20 -1.49
N ASN A 84 4.62 20.33 -1.51
CA ASN A 84 3.24 20.37 -2.00
C ASN A 84 3.19 20.26 -3.52
N SER A 85 4.05 20.99 -4.22
CA SER A 85 4.19 20.90 -5.67
C SER A 85 4.69 19.52 -6.11
N LEU A 86 5.55 18.85 -5.32
CA LEU A 86 5.89 17.44 -5.57
C LEU A 86 4.64 16.56 -5.49
N ARG A 87 3.80 16.71 -4.46
CA ARG A 87 2.54 15.97 -4.34
C ARG A 87 1.64 16.17 -5.56
N GLU A 88 1.45 17.42 -6.02
CA GLU A 88 0.62 17.69 -7.21
C GLU A 88 1.25 17.12 -8.49
N PHE A 89 2.58 17.13 -8.62
CA PHE A 89 3.27 16.42 -9.69
C PHE A 89 2.97 14.92 -9.65
N ILE A 90 3.05 14.27 -8.49
CA ILE A 90 2.76 12.83 -8.32
C ILE A 90 1.32 12.51 -8.75
N PHE A 91 0.34 13.29 -8.29
CA PHE A 91 -1.06 13.10 -8.68
C PHE A 91 -1.27 13.15 -10.18
N CYS A 92 -0.70 14.17 -10.83
CA CYS A 92 -0.79 14.31 -12.28
C CYS A 92 -0.03 13.20 -13.03
N ALA A 93 1.20 12.90 -12.61
CA ALA A 93 2.12 12.04 -13.33
C ALA A 93 1.66 10.58 -13.33
N PHE A 94 1.15 10.12 -12.18
CA PHE A 94 0.78 8.72 -11.95
C PHE A 94 -0.73 8.50 -11.94
N GLY A 95 -1.50 9.47 -12.45
CA GLY A 95 -2.90 9.26 -12.80
C GLY A 95 -3.82 9.08 -11.60
N PHE A 96 -3.51 9.71 -10.46
CA PHE A 96 -4.47 9.82 -9.36
C PHE A 96 -5.74 10.48 -9.87
N ARG A 97 -6.90 9.95 -9.46
CA ARG A 97 -8.19 10.57 -9.76
C ARG A 97 -8.31 11.85 -8.94
N GLU A 98 -9.02 12.85 -9.50
CA GLU A 98 -9.18 14.13 -8.82
C GLU A 98 -9.88 13.97 -7.48
N GLU A 99 -10.83 13.05 -7.36
CA GLU A 99 -11.52 12.78 -6.10
C GLU A 99 -10.57 12.23 -5.03
N ALA A 100 -9.66 11.32 -5.39
CA ALA A 100 -8.65 10.78 -4.49
C ALA A 100 -7.59 11.83 -4.13
N ALA A 101 -7.06 12.54 -5.14
CA ALA A 101 -6.10 13.63 -4.94
C ALA A 101 -6.67 14.71 -4.02
N SER A 102 -7.91 15.17 -4.28
CA SER A 102 -8.60 16.17 -3.46
C SER A 102 -8.78 15.69 -2.02
N ARG A 103 -9.15 14.42 -1.82
CA ARG A 103 -9.23 13.85 -0.47
C ARG A 103 -7.89 13.92 0.25
N ILE A 104 -6.83 13.41 -0.37
CA ILE A 104 -5.49 13.42 0.21
C ILE A 104 -5.04 14.86 0.50
N ARG A 105 -5.27 15.82 -0.40
CA ARG A 105 -4.95 17.25 -0.17
C ARG A 105 -5.61 17.80 1.08
N ASN A 106 -6.87 17.45 1.31
CA ASN A 106 -7.68 18.01 2.38
C ASN A 106 -7.43 17.35 3.73
N THR A 107 -6.97 16.09 3.75
CA THR A 107 -6.79 15.33 4.99
C THR A 107 -5.35 15.16 5.41
N THR A 108 -4.37 15.49 4.55
CA THR A 108 -2.95 15.21 4.81
C THR A 108 -2.03 16.40 4.67
N SER A 109 -0.96 16.39 5.47
CA SER A 109 0.23 17.20 5.25
C SER A 109 1.35 16.38 4.61
N ILE A 110 2.25 17.04 3.87
CA ILE A 110 3.43 16.40 3.27
C ILE A 110 4.71 17.18 3.62
N VAL A 111 5.78 16.44 3.91
CA VAL A 111 7.14 16.97 4.12
C VAL A 111 8.12 16.14 3.30
N VAL A 112 9.11 16.79 2.69
CA VAL A 112 10.21 16.14 1.97
C VAL A 112 11.52 16.65 2.54
N LYS A 113 12.38 15.76 3.04
CA LYS A 113 13.65 16.16 3.68
C LYS A 113 14.68 16.67 2.67
N ASP A 114 14.81 16.01 1.52
CA ASP A 114 15.70 16.43 0.44
C ASP A 114 15.01 16.34 -0.93
N LEU A 115 14.59 17.49 -1.47
CA LEU A 115 13.94 17.58 -2.77
C LEU A 115 14.88 17.35 -3.96
N ASN A 116 16.20 17.38 -3.75
CA ASN A 116 17.19 17.24 -4.82
C ASN A 116 17.66 15.80 -5.02
N SER A 117 17.36 14.90 -4.08
CA SER A 117 17.64 13.47 -4.20
C SER A 117 16.39 12.72 -4.66
N THR A 118 16.60 11.59 -5.34
CA THR A 118 15.53 10.70 -5.84
C THR A 118 15.67 9.26 -5.31
N SER A 119 16.56 9.04 -4.36
CA SER A 119 16.81 7.73 -3.74
C SER A 119 16.53 7.80 -2.25
N GLY A 120 15.57 7.03 -1.74
CA GLY A 120 15.19 7.07 -0.33
C GLY A 120 13.99 6.18 -0.02
N GLY A 121 13.09 6.72 0.80
CA GLY A 121 11.87 6.05 1.23
C GLY A 121 10.93 7.09 1.83
N GLY A 122 9.85 6.61 2.43
CA GLY A 122 8.88 7.46 3.09
C GLY A 122 8.30 6.81 4.33
N LEU A 123 7.45 7.59 5.02
CA LEU A 123 6.68 7.17 6.16
C LEU A 123 5.32 7.86 6.14
N TRP A 124 4.26 7.06 6.34
CA TRP A 124 2.93 7.53 6.65
C TRP A 124 2.69 7.52 8.17
N TYR A 125 2.31 8.68 8.71
CA TYR A 125 1.93 8.82 10.12
C TYR A 125 0.40 8.98 10.23
N ALA A 126 -0.30 7.88 10.45
CA ALA A 126 -1.77 7.85 10.50
C ALA A 126 -2.39 8.83 11.52
N VAL A 127 -1.81 8.94 12.72
CA VAL A 127 -2.34 9.79 13.79
C VAL A 127 -2.25 11.28 13.45
N SER A 128 -1.12 11.73 12.91
CA SER A 128 -0.90 13.14 12.54
C SER A 128 -1.30 13.45 11.10
N ARG A 129 -1.79 12.44 10.36
CA ARG A 129 -2.12 12.51 8.94
C ARG A 129 -1.01 13.18 8.12
N LYS A 130 0.21 12.67 8.28
CA LYS A 130 1.41 13.24 7.66
C LYS A 130 2.11 12.20 6.78
N VAL A 131 2.38 12.57 5.54
CA VAL A 131 3.34 11.91 4.67
C VAL A 131 4.71 12.56 4.86
N GLU A 132 5.72 11.78 5.20
CA GLU A 132 7.10 12.23 5.27
C GLU A 132 7.95 11.45 4.28
N LEU A 133 8.58 12.15 3.35
CA LEU A 133 9.49 11.55 2.39
C LEU A 133 10.93 11.93 2.76
N LEU A 134 11.84 10.95 2.71
CA LEU A 134 13.26 11.22 2.87
C LEU A 134 13.79 12.02 1.67
N THR A 135 13.29 11.73 0.47
CA THR A 135 13.73 12.36 -0.78
C THR A 135 12.56 12.56 -1.75
N ALA A 136 12.80 13.13 -2.94
CA ALA A 136 11.80 13.23 -4.01
C ALA A 136 11.64 11.92 -4.82
N GLN A 137 11.91 10.75 -4.22
CA GLN A 137 11.67 9.46 -4.87
C GLN A 137 10.18 9.27 -5.15
N ARG A 138 9.85 9.11 -6.43
CA ARG A 138 8.45 9.07 -6.90
C ARG A 138 7.69 7.83 -6.42
N GLU A 139 8.36 6.67 -6.40
CA GLU A 139 7.76 5.41 -5.93
C GLU A 139 7.39 5.48 -4.45
N ALA A 140 8.30 5.96 -3.60
CA ALA A 140 8.02 6.22 -2.20
C ALA A 140 6.87 7.23 -2.04
N ALA A 141 6.84 8.30 -2.84
CA ALA A 141 5.75 9.26 -2.79
C ALA A 141 4.39 8.63 -3.12
N VAL A 142 4.30 7.81 -4.19
CA VAL A 142 3.07 7.07 -4.51
C VAL A 142 2.70 6.15 -3.35
N HIS A 143 3.66 5.39 -2.83
CA HIS A 143 3.46 4.46 -1.70
C HIS A 143 2.83 5.17 -0.49
N GLU A 144 3.47 6.23 0.01
CA GLU A 144 2.99 6.91 1.22
C GLU A 144 1.67 7.66 1.01
N LEU A 145 1.44 8.23 -0.18
CA LEU A 145 0.15 8.87 -0.50
C LEU A 145 -0.97 7.83 -0.57
N SER A 146 -0.68 6.62 -1.04
CA SER A 146 -1.63 5.52 -1.08
C SER A 146 -1.95 4.95 0.30
N HIS A 147 -1.00 4.95 1.25
CA HIS A 147 -1.35 4.73 2.65
C HIS A 147 -2.38 5.74 3.16
N ALA A 148 -2.18 7.02 2.84
CA ALA A 148 -3.08 8.06 3.29
C ALA A 148 -4.49 7.93 2.69
N PHE A 149 -4.60 7.56 1.42
CA PHE A 149 -5.88 7.24 0.78
C PHE A 149 -6.54 6.02 1.44
N TRP A 150 -5.78 4.92 1.60
CA TRP A 150 -6.29 3.69 2.17
C TRP A 150 -6.74 3.82 3.62
N GLU A 151 -6.08 4.70 4.40
CA GLU A 151 -6.45 4.94 5.80
C GLU A 151 -7.90 5.43 5.94
N ASP A 152 -8.42 6.16 4.96
CA ASP A 152 -9.83 6.59 4.94
C ASP A 152 -10.79 5.47 4.49
N GLU A 153 -10.32 4.54 3.65
CA GLU A 153 -11.14 3.47 3.07
C GLU A 153 -11.21 2.20 3.93
N ARG A 154 -10.17 1.94 4.71
CA ARG A 154 -10.06 0.72 5.53
C ARG A 154 -10.99 0.70 6.76
N GLY A 155 -11.88 1.68 6.91
CA GLY A 155 -13.02 1.56 7.83
C GLY A 155 -13.96 0.41 7.41
N ASP A 156 -14.04 0.11 6.11
CA ASP A 156 -14.86 -0.97 5.58
C ASP A 156 -14.15 -2.33 5.68
N SER A 157 -14.59 -3.17 6.62
CA SER A 157 -14.04 -4.51 6.79
C SER A 157 -14.22 -5.43 5.58
N GLN A 158 -15.27 -5.24 4.77
CA GLN A 158 -15.49 -6.05 3.56
C GLN A 158 -14.48 -5.68 2.48
N ARG A 159 -14.16 -4.38 2.35
CA ARG A 159 -13.13 -3.90 1.42
C ARG A 159 -11.73 -4.44 1.79
N ARG A 160 -11.40 -4.49 3.08
CA ARG A 160 -10.14 -5.08 3.55
C ARG A 160 -10.09 -6.59 3.31
N LEU A 161 -11.18 -7.29 3.63
CA LEU A 161 -11.31 -8.71 3.38
C LEU A 161 -11.09 -9.03 1.90
N SER A 162 -11.78 -8.32 1.00
CA SER A 162 -11.67 -8.56 -0.44
C SER A 162 -10.27 -8.29 -0.96
N LEU A 163 -9.61 -7.19 -0.54
CA LEU A 163 -8.21 -6.91 -0.88
C LEU A 163 -7.29 -8.08 -0.52
N VAL A 164 -7.39 -8.59 0.72
CA VAL A 164 -6.53 -9.69 1.20
C VAL A 164 -6.83 -11.00 0.46
N LYS A 165 -8.11 -11.32 0.23
CA LYS A 165 -8.51 -12.54 -0.49
C LYS A 165 -8.07 -12.49 -1.95
N ASP A 166 -8.18 -11.32 -2.60
CA ASP A 166 -7.72 -11.13 -3.97
C ASP A 166 -6.20 -11.14 -4.09
N LEU A 167 -5.47 -10.64 -3.08
CA LEU A 167 -4.01 -10.82 -2.99
C LEU A 167 -3.64 -12.32 -2.96
N ILE A 168 -4.26 -13.11 -2.08
CA ILE A 168 -4.02 -14.56 -1.99
C ILE A 168 -4.36 -15.24 -3.33
N LYS A 169 -5.48 -14.88 -3.93
CA LYS A 169 -5.89 -15.39 -5.24
C LYS A 169 -4.87 -15.06 -6.32
N LEU A 170 -4.40 -13.82 -6.41
CA LEU A 170 -3.37 -13.40 -7.36
C LEU A 170 -2.07 -14.20 -7.17
N ALA A 171 -1.63 -14.34 -5.92
CA ALA A 171 -0.40 -15.04 -5.54
C ALA A 171 -0.43 -16.55 -5.86
N THR A 172 -1.62 -17.13 -6.04
CA THR A 172 -1.85 -18.56 -6.34
C THR A 172 -2.23 -18.84 -7.79
N LEU A 173 -2.32 -17.83 -8.65
CA LEU A 173 -2.61 -18.05 -10.08
C LEU A 173 -1.50 -18.87 -10.73
N ASP A 174 -1.90 -19.78 -11.63
CA ASP A 174 -0.96 -20.50 -12.48
C ASP A 174 -0.35 -19.56 -13.52
N LYS A 175 0.96 -19.36 -13.42
CA LYS A 175 1.75 -18.47 -14.30
C LYS A 175 1.70 -18.91 -15.77
N ASN A 176 1.50 -20.19 -16.06
CA ASN A 176 1.44 -20.67 -17.45
C ASN A 176 0.16 -20.21 -18.16
N THR A 177 -0.97 -20.24 -17.44
CA THR A 177 -2.27 -19.80 -17.96
C THR A 177 -2.50 -18.29 -17.79
N ASN A 178 -1.67 -17.61 -16.98
CA ASN A 178 -1.75 -16.19 -16.67
C ASN A 178 -0.42 -15.46 -16.96
N SER A 179 0.24 -15.83 -18.05
CA SER A 179 1.60 -15.35 -18.38
C SER A 179 1.73 -13.82 -18.44
N GLN A 180 0.68 -13.12 -18.86
CA GLN A 180 0.61 -11.66 -18.91
C GLN A 180 0.64 -10.98 -17.53
N TYR A 181 0.43 -11.73 -16.45
CA TYR A 181 0.41 -11.26 -15.06
C TYR A 181 1.56 -11.83 -14.22
N VAL A 182 2.57 -12.46 -14.85
CA VAL A 182 3.64 -13.17 -14.11
C VAL A 182 4.34 -12.28 -13.07
N ASN A 183 4.56 -10.99 -13.39
CA ASN A 183 5.18 -10.05 -12.46
C ASN A 183 4.27 -9.74 -11.28
N ALA A 184 2.96 -9.52 -11.53
CA ALA A 184 1.97 -9.31 -10.47
C ALA A 184 1.83 -10.54 -9.57
N ILE A 185 1.86 -11.74 -10.16
CA ILE A 185 1.80 -13.01 -9.42
C ILE A 185 3.05 -13.15 -8.53
N ASN A 186 4.24 -12.86 -9.06
CA ASN A 186 5.48 -12.90 -8.27
C ASN A 186 5.45 -11.90 -7.12
N PHE A 187 5.08 -10.65 -7.39
CA PHE A 187 4.98 -9.61 -6.38
C PHE A 187 3.96 -9.99 -5.28
N ALA A 188 2.78 -10.49 -5.67
CA ALA A 188 1.77 -10.99 -4.73
C ALA A 188 2.29 -12.18 -3.90
N TYR A 189 3.03 -13.10 -4.52
CA TYR A 189 3.61 -14.26 -3.84
C TYR A 189 4.55 -13.83 -2.72
N GLU A 190 5.46 -12.90 -3.00
CA GLU A 190 6.38 -12.36 -1.99
C GLU A 190 5.61 -11.64 -0.87
N TYR A 191 4.52 -10.94 -1.19
CA TYR A 191 3.67 -10.32 -0.18
C TYR A 191 2.96 -11.34 0.71
N VAL A 192 2.50 -12.46 0.17
CA VAL A 192 1.77 -13.46 0.97
C VAL A 192 2.72 -14.30 1.83
N TRP A 193 3.84 -14.77 1.24
CA TRP A 193 4.72 -15.77 1.89
C TRP A 193 6.11 -15.24 2.25
N GLY A 194 6.41 -13.99 1.92
CA GLY A 194 7.72 -13.40 2.17
C GLY A 194 8.75 -13.70 1.10
N THR A 195 9.93 -13.10 1.27
CA THR A 195 11.13 -13.35 0.47
C THR A 195 12.37 -13.06 1.32
N GLY A 196 13.37 -13.93 1.23
CA GLY A 196 14.56 -13.86 2.10
C GLY A 196 14.19 -13.92 3.59
N ASP A 197 14.65 -12.94 4.36
CA ASP A 197 14.39 -12.83 5.80
C ASP A 197 13.02 -12.22 6.13
N TRP A 198 12.35 -11.62 5.15
CA TRP A 198 11.02 -11.06 5.33
C TRP A 198 9.97 -12.16 5.21
N LYS A 199 9.06 -12.26 6.20
CA LYS A 199 8.07 -13.35 6.30
C LYS A 199 6.74 -13.05 5.58
N GLY A 200 6.65 -11.90 4.91
CA GLY A 200 5.44 -11.47 4.21
C GLY A 200 4.46 -10.69 5.10
N MET A 201 3.33 -10.34 4.50
CA MET A 201 2.27 -9.48 5.04
C MET A 201 1.30 -10.20 5.98
N PHE A 202 1.47 -11.51 6.17
CA PHE A 202 0.72 -12.31 7.15
C PHE A 202 1.48 -12.46 8.47
N CYS A 203 2.48 -11.61 8.67
CA CYS A 203 3.15 -11.40 9.93
C CYS A 203 3.01 -9.93 10.33
N ALA A 204 2.82 -9.71 11.62
CA ALA A 204 2.84 -8.39 12.21
C ALA A 204 4.19 -7.70 11.97
N TYR A 205 4.23 -6.40 12.26
CA TYR A 205 5.39 -5.55 12.07
C TYR A 205 6.69 -6.10 12.69
N ASP A 206 6.58 -6.75 13.85
CA ASP A 206 7.72 -7.32 14.57
C ASP A 206 8.28 -8.61 13.93
N GLN A 207 7.61 -9.14 12.89
CA GLN A 207 7.92 -10.39 12.20
C GLN A 207 7.99 -11.61 13.14
N LYS A 208 7.46 -11.51 14.36
CA LYS A 208 7.43 -12.58 15.37
C LYS A 208 6.01 -13.12 15.53
N THR A 209 5.00 -12.27 15.41
CA THR A 209 3.61 -12.68 15.43
C THR A 209 3.10 -12.89 14.02
N CYS A 210 2.96 -14.15 13.61
CA CYS A 210 2.48 -14.53 12.29
C CYS A 210 1.18 -15.31 12.38
N VAL A 211 0.43 -15.29 11.28
CA VAL A 211 -0.66 -16.25 11.07
C VAL A 211 -0.04 -17.65 10.96
N ASN A 212 -0.29 -18.51 11.95
CA ASN A 212 0.23 -19.88 12.01
C ASN A 212 -0.59 -20.85 11.14
N LYS A 213 -1.14 -20.37 10.03
CA LYS A 213 -2.02 -21.10 9.13
C LYS A 213 -1.71 -20.66 7.71
N ASP A 214 -1.81 -21.59 6.77
CA ASP A 214 -1.72 -21.25 5.35
C ASP A 214 -2.77 -20.18 5.02
N PRO A 215 -2.38 -19.02 4.45
CA PRO A 215 -3.30 -17.95 4.08
C PRO A 215 -4.50 -18.41 3.25
N ARG A 216 -4.32 -19.45 2.41
CA ARG A 216 -5.38 -20.04 1.58
C ARG A 216 -6.51 -20.67 2.39
N ASN A 217 -6.24 -21.06 3.62
CA ASN A 217 -7.18 -21.76 4.49
C ASN A 217 -7.89 -20.82 5.47
N LEU A 218 -7.59 -19.52 5.45
CA LEU A 218 -8.22 -18.54 6.33
C LEU A 218 -9.70 -18.36 5.99
N THR A 219 -10.53 -18.39 7.02
CA THR A 219 -11.93 -17.97 6.96
C THR A 219 -12.00 -16.46 6.84
N ASP A 220 -13.12 -15.97 6.33
CA ASP A 220 -13.32 -14.52 6.17
C ASP A 220 -13.29 -13.78 7.51
N GLN A 221 -13.81 -14.40 8.57
CA GLN A 221 -13.74 -13.84 9.93
C GLN A 221 -12.30 -13.77 10.45
N GLU A 222 -11.49 -14.82 10.24
CA GLU A 222 -10.06 -14.80 10.60
C GLU A 222 -9.32 -13.65 9.88
N VAL A 223 -9.58 -13.44 8.58
CA VAL A 223 -8.97 -12.33 7.83
C VAL A 223 -9.39 -10.97 8.41
N ILE A 224 -10.68 -10.78 8.71
CA ILE A 224 -11.18 -9.55 9.33
C ILE A 224 -10.51 -9.31 10.68
N ASP A 225 -10.38 -10.34 11.51
CA ASP A 225 -9.79 -10.23 12.85
C ASP A 225 -8.27 -9.96 12.78
N PHE A 226 -7.56 -10.63 11.87
CA PHE A 226 -6.13 -10.42 11.67
C PHE A 226 -5.79 -9.05 11.06
N THR A 227 -6.61 -8.54 10.16
CA THR A 227 -6.44 -7.17 9.64
C THR A 227 -6.73 -6.14 10.74
N ARG A 228 -7.79 -6.30 11.55
CA ARG A 228 -8.08 -5.39 12.67
C ARG A 228 -6.99 -5.37 13.74
N SER A 229 -6.34 -6.50 13.98
CA SER A 229 -5.25 -6.64 14.95
C SER A 229 -3.86 -6.32 14.39
N TYR A 230 -3.76 -5.82 13.15
CA TYR A 230 -2.49 -5.49 12.49
C TYR A 230 -1.54 -6.69 12.35
N ILE A 231 -2.07 -7.91 12.35
CA ILE A 231 -1.32 -9.12 12.01
C ILE A 231 -1.22 -9.26 10.49
N ILE A 232 -2.29 -8.92 9.77
CA ILE A 232 -2.26 -8.73 8.32
C ILE A 232 -2.13 -7.23 8.02
N LEU A 233 -1.03 -6.85 7.37
CA LEU A 233 -0.69 -5.45 7.07
C LEU A 233 -1.36 -4.97 5.78
N ASP A 234 -2.68 -4.79 5.81
CA ASP A 234 -3.48 -4.37 4.65
C ASP A 234 -3.07 -3.01 4.06
N HIS A 235 -2.53 -2.13 4.90
CA HIS A 235 -1.99 -0.82 4.52
C HIS A 235 -0.80 -0.97 3.57
N GLU A 236 0.12 -1.88 3.89
CA GLU A 236 1.30 -2.17 3.07
C GLU A 236 0.92 -2.91 1.79
N ILE A 237 -0.07 -3.83 1.85
CA ILE A 237 -0.61 -4.49 0.66
C ILE A 237 -1.12 -3.45 -0.34
N TYR A 238 -1.94 -2.51 0.13
CA TYR A 238 -2.51 -1.48 -0.73
C TYR A 238 -1.42 -0.57 -1.32
N ALA A 239 -0.62 0.08 -0.45
CA ALA A 239 0.42 1.01 -0.86
C ALA A 239 1.52 0.36 -1.73
N GLY A 240 1.88 -0.88 -1.41
CA GLY A 240 2.81 -1.69 -2.17
C GLY A 240 2.37 -1.91 -3.61
N PHE A 241 1.12 -2.30 -3.82
CA PHE A 241 0.58 -2.45 -5.18
C PHE A 241 0.38 -1.12 -5.90
N SER A 242 -0.03 -0.06 -5.19
CA SER A 242 -0.15 1.28 -5.78
C SER A 242 1.19 1.79 -6.31
N SER A 243 2.26 1.67 -5.52
CA SER A 243 3.62 2.05 -5.91
C SER A 243 4.24 1.10 -6.94
N TRP A 244 4.00 -0.21 -6.85
CA TRP A 244 4.47 -1.18 -7.84
C TRP A 244 3.84 -0.93 -9.23
N THR A 245 2.54 -0.63 -9.29
CA THR A 245 1.88 -0.30 -10.57
C THR A 245 2.17 1.12 -11.03
N MET A 246 2.58 2.03 -10.15
CA MET A 246 2.73 3.47 -10.42
C MET A 246 1.50 4.06 -11.15
N GLY A 247 0.30 3.59 -10.81
CA GLY A 247 -0.97 4.00 -11.43
C GLY A 247 -1.35 3.30 -12.74
N LYS A 248 -0.50 2.43 -13.31
CA LYS A 248 -0.79 1.62 -14.52
C LYS A 248 -1.51 0.31 -14.20
N ILE A 249 -2.58 0.37 -13.43
CA ILE A 249 -3.27 -0.83 -12.91
C ILE A 249 -3.82 -1.78 -13.99
N ASN A 250 -4.07 -1.30 -15.22
CA ASN A 250 -4.67 -2.07 -16.32
C ASN A 250 -3.78 -2.20 -17.58
N SER A 251 -2.50 -1.81 -17.53
CA SER A 251 -1.63 -1.85 -18.71
C SER A 251 -0.14 -2.01 -18.37
N GLY A 252 0.66 -2.36 -19.38
CA GLY A 252 2.11 -2.52 -19.20
C GLY A 252 2.52 -3.83 -18.52
N SER A 253 3.81 -3.93 -18.17
CA SER A 253 4.39 -5.14 -17.56
C SER A 253 3.99 -5.32 -16.09
N HIS A 254 3.39 -4.30 -15.48
CA HIS A 254 2.93 -4.25 -14.10
C HIS A 254 1.40 -4.17 -13.99
N GLN A 255 0.68 -4.55 -15.05
CA GLN A 255 -0.78 -4.62 -15.00
C GLN A 255 -1.28 -5.67 -14.00
N LEU A 256 -2.47 -5.41 -13.45
CA LEU A 256 -3.17 -6.31 -12.55
C LEU A 256 -4.34 -7.01 -13.28
N PRO A 257 -4.69 -8.24 -12.89
CA PRO A 257 -5.98 -8.82 -13.28
C PRO A 257 -7.13 -7.94 -12.78
N SER A 258 -8.26 -7.94 -13.48
CA SER A 258 -9.40 -7.07 -13.17
C SER A 258 -9.90 -7.17 -11.72
N PHE A 259 -9.89 -8.37 -11.14
CA PHE A 259 -10.31 -8.58 -9.75
C PHE A 259 -9.39 -7.86 -8.74
N MET A 260 -8.09 -7.75 -9.02
CA MET A 260 -7.15 -7.02 -8.18
C MET A 260 -7.14 -5.52 -8.54
N ALA A 261 -7.19 -5.18 -9.83
CA ALA A 261 -7.19 -3.80 -10.31
C ALA A 261 -8.35 -2.96 -9.76
N THR A 262 -9.51 -3.59 -9.55
CA THR A 262 -10.73 -2.90 -9.07
C THR A 262 -10.51 -2.17 -7.74
N HIS A 263 -9.67 -2.71 -6.83
CA HIS A 263 -9.35 -2.08 -5.53
C HIS A 263 -8.71 -0.70 -5.67
N PHE A 264 -8.10 -0.42 -6.81
CA PHE A 264 -7.30 0.78 -7.08
C PHE A 264 -8.01 1.78 -8.01
N THR A 265 -9.18 1.43 -8.57
CA THR A 265 -9.89 2.29 -9.54
C THR A 265 -10.50 3.57 -8.95
N GLU A 266 -10.62 3.65 -7.63
CA GLU A 266 -11.01 4.88 -6.94
C GLU A 266 -9.83 5.82 -6.72
N GLU A 267 -8.63 5.26 -6.52
CA GLU A 267 -7.39 6.02 -6.37
C GLU A 267 -6.83 6.45 -7.72
N PHE A 268 -6.75 5.54 -8.68
CA PHE A 268 -6.11 5.74 -9.97
C PHE A 268 -7.07 5.60 -11.15
N SER A 269 -6.80 6.40 -12.18
CA SER A 269 -7.48 6.34 -13.47
C SER A 269 -7.02 5.18 -14.36
N GLY A 270 -5.90 4.52 -14.03
CA GLY A 270 -5.27 3.51 -14.88
C GLY A 270 -4.45 4.07 -16.05
N SER A 271 -4.40 5.39 -16.21
CA SER A 271 -3.63 6.09 -17.24
C SER A 271 -2.58 6.99 -16.59
N THR A 272 -1.32 6.88 -17.01
CA THR A 272 -0.22 7.70 -16.47
C THR A 272 0.34 8.63 -17.54
N LYS A 273 0.89 9.77 -17.11
CA LYS A 273 1.62 10.70 -17.97
C LYS A 273 3.13 10.54 -17.86
N ALA A 274 3.61 9.92 -16.77
CA ALA A 274 5.00 9.54 -16.60
C ALA A 274 5.22 8.07 -16.98
N VAL A 275 6.41 7.80 -17.51
CA VAL A 275 6.94 6.44 -17.67
C VAL A 275 7.48 6.00 -16.31
N PRO A 276 6.96 4.90 -15.73
CA PRO A 276 7.50 4.33 -14.51
C PRO A 276 8.98 3.93 -14.68
N TYR A 277 9.76 3.99 -13.60
CA TYR A 277 11.20 3.72 -13.66
C TYR A 277 11.52 2.31 -14.21
N TYR A 278 10.69 1.33 -13.90
CA TYR A 278 10.84 -0.06 -14.36
C TYR A 278 10.59 -0.24 -15.87
N GLU A 279 10.01 0.75 -16.55
CA GLU A 279 9.87 0.76 -18.02
C GLU A 279 10.96 1.59 -18.70
N GLY A 280 11.55 2.57 -18.01
CA GLY A 280 12.51 3.51 -18.56
C GLY A 280 13.98 3.08 -18.48
N GLY A 281 14.30 2.05 -17.70
CA GLY A 281 15.68 1.76 -17.28
C GLY A 281 16.19 2.81 -16.27
N PRO A 282 17.39 2.65 -15.71
CA PRO A 282 17.97 3.65 -14.82
C PRO A 282 18.13 4.99 -15.57
N GLN A 283 17.48 6.03 -15.06
CA GLN A 283 17.65 7.42 -15.52
C GLN A 283 18.80 8.11 -14.79
#